data_AF-A0AAE0GEG5-F1
#
_entry.id   AF-A0AAE0GEG5-F1
#
_cell.length_a   1.000
_cell.length_b   1.000
_cell.length_c   1.000
_cell.angle_alpha   90.00
_cell.angle_beta   90.00
_cell.angle_gamma   90.00
#
_symmetry.space_group_name_H-M   'P 1'
#
loop_
_entity.id
_entity.type
_entity.pdbx_description
1 polymer ?
#
loop_
_entity_poly.entity_id
_entity_poly.type
_entity_poly.pdbx_seq_one_letter_code
_entity_poly.pdbx_strand_id
1 'polypeptide(L)'
;GVKLWQGEDLPHASMQDGQLEVVGVSGSFHLGQLQVGLSSALCLRQCRHIKIATRETLPMQVDGEPWCQPPSTVEFAAHNQAWMLQRQTEESAGDISAVLDEVLHDCEAEKKISSTLRLHILSELARRLHT
;
A
#
# COMPACT_ATOMS: atom_id res chain seq x y z
N GLY A 1 -9.21 1.39 -7.52
CA GLY A 1 -9.94 0.48 -6.59
C GLY A 1 -10.46 1.29 -5.41
N VAL A 2 -11.47 0.78 -4.71
CA VAL A 2 -11.99 1.40 -3.48
C VAL A 2 -10.95 1.28 -2.37
N LYS A 3 -10.66 2.37 -1.66
CA LYS A 3 -9.74 2.34 -0.51
C LYS A 3 -10.51 1.93 0.74
N LEU A 4 -10.35 0.68 1.18
CA LEU A 4 -11.11 0.12 2.30
C LEU A 4 -10.49 0.36 3.68
N TRP A 5 -9.17 0.54 3.74
CA TRP A 5 -8.44 0.69 5.00
C TRP A 5 -7.98 2.14 5.17
N GLN A 6 -8.73 2.93 5.94
CA GLN A 6 -8.45 4.34 6.23
C GLN A 6 -9.00 4.73 7.61
N GLY A 7 -8.16 5.35 8.45
CA GLY A 7 -8.55 5.98 9.71
C GLY A 7 -7.46 6.96 10.13
N GLU A 8 -7.81 8.03 10.84
CA GLU A 8 -6.87 9.10 11.22
C GLU A 8 -5.66 8.58 12.02
N ASP A 9 -5.87 7.57 12.86
CA ASP A 9 -4.83 6.98 13.72
C ASP A 9 -4.39 5.57 13.28
N LEU A 10 -4.76 5.15 12.06
CA LEU A 10 -4.41 3.81 11.56
C LEU A 10 -3.20 3.88 10.63
N PRO A 11 -2.26 2.92 10.72
CA PRO A 11 -1.20 2.80 9.73
C PRO A 11 -1.79 2.68 8.32
N HIS A 12 -1.08 3.27 7.34
CA HIS A 12 -1.45 3.15 5.95
C HIS A 12 -1.39 1.69 5.49
N ALA A 13 -2.36 1.27 4.67
CA ALA A 13 -2.33 -0.03 4.03
C ALA A 13 -1.16 -0.12 3.04
N SER A 14 -0.48 -1.25 3.02
CA SER A 14 0.68 -1.50 2.19
C SER A 14 0.70 -2.93 1.71
N MET A 15 0.97 -3.14 0.42
CA MET A 15 1.05 -4.50 -0.14
C MET A 15 2.36 -5.22 0.19
N GLN A 16 3.35 -4.50 0.72
CA GLN A 16 4.73 -4.97 0.87
C GLN A 16 5.23 -5.03 2.32
N ASP A 17 4.41 -4.62 3.29
CA ASP A 17 4.77 -4.68 4.72
C ASP A 17 4.50 -6.06 5.37
N GLY A 18 3.88 -6.96 4.60
CA GLY A 18 3.52 -8.31 5.02
C GLY A 18 2.35 -8.35 5.99
N GLN A 19 1.57 -7.27 6.10
CA GLN A 19 0.37 -7.22 6.91
C GLN A 19 -0.89 -7.41 6.06
N LEU A 20 -1.94 -7.91 6.71
CA LEU A 20 -3.27 -8.09 6.16
C LEU A 20 -4.23 -7.13 6.84
N GLU A 21 -5.00 -6.37 6.06
CA GLU A 21 -6.06 -5.49 6.54
C GLU A 21 -7.40 -6.24 6.64
N VAL A 22 -7.98 -6.25 7.84
CA VAL A 22 -9.30 -6.86 8.09
C VAL A 22 -10.34 -5.76 8.19
N VAL A 23 -11.28 -5.75 7.24
CA VAL A 23 -12.35 -4.74 7.17
C VAL A 23 -13.74 -5.37 7.21
N GLY A 24 -14.68 -4.68 7.85
CA GLY A 24 -16.10 -5.04 7.88
C GLY A 24 -16.93 -4.10 7.00
N VAL A 25 -17.86 -4.67 6.22
CA VAL A 25 -18.82 -3.92 5.39
C VAL A 25 -20.24 -4.38 5.66
N SER A 26 -21.06 -3.48 6.20
CA SER A 26 -22.48 -3.70 6.49
C SER A 26 -23.37 -3.69 5.23
N GLY A 27 -23.33 -4.75 4.43
CA GLY A 27 -24.26 -5.00 3.32
C GLY A 27 -24.00 -4.21 2.04
N SER A 28 -24.79 -4.50 1.00
CA SER A 28 -24.53 -4.02 -0.37
C SER A 28 -24.71 -2.51 -0.55
N PHE A 29 -25.64 -1.88 0.19
CA PHE A 29 -25.83 -0.43 0.12
C PHE A 29 -24.61 0.32 0.67
N HIS A 30 -24.09 -0.13 1.82
CA HIS A 30 -22.86 0.41 2.39
C HIS A 30 -21.69 0.23 1.43
N LEU A 31 -21.54 -0.96 0.81
CA LEU A 31 -20.52 -1.20 -0.20
C LEU A 31 -20.64 -0.24 -1.41
N GLY A 32 -21.86 0.06 -1.86
CA GLY A 32 -22.10 1.05 -2.91
C GLY A 32 -21.67 2.46 -2.50
N GLN A 33 -21.95 2.88 -1.26
CA GLN A 33 -21.48 4.17 -0.74
C GLN A 33 -19.96 4.24 -0.63
N LEU A 34 -19.28 3.16 -0.25
CA LEU A 34 -17.81 3.07 -0.25
C LEU A 34 -17.25 3.33 -1.66
N GLN A 35 -17.90 2.77 -2.68
CA GLN A 35 -17.44 2.89 -4.06
C GLN A 35 -17.50 4.31 -4.62
N VAL A 36 -18.44 5.14 -4.12
CA VAL A 36 -18.57 6.56 -4.49
C VAL A 36 -17.94 7.52 -3.47
N GLY A 37 -17.27 7.01 -2.44
CA GLY A 37 -16.59 7.82 -1.42
C GLY A 37 -17.52 8.53 -0.43
N LEU A 38 -18.75 8.04 -0.26
CA LEU A 38 -19.74 8.60 0.68
C LEU A 38 -19.73 7.89 2.06
N SER A 39 -18.89 6.88 2.24
CA SER A 39 -18.76 6.13 3.49
C SER A 39 -17.34 5.56 3.64
N SER A 40 -17.04 4.95 4.79
CA SER A 40 -15.77 4.28 5.09
C SER A 40 -16.02 2.89 5.69
N ALA A 41 -15.16 1.92 5.37
CA ALA A 41 -15.32 0.57 5.89
C ALA A 41 -14.92 0.53 7.38
N LEU A 42 -15.47 -0.44 8.11
CA LEU A 42 -15.09 -0.66 9.49
C LEU A 42 -13.71 -1.32 9.53
N CYS A 43 -12.67 -0.59 9.91
CA CYS A 43 -11.32 -1.15 10.07
C CYS A 43 -11.22 -1.94 11.38
N LEU A 44 -11.07 -3.26 11.30
CA LEU A 44 -11.06 -4.14 12.48
C LEU A 44 -9.65 -4.35 13.03
N ARG A 45 -8.70 -4.69 12.16
CA ARG A 45 -7.30 -4.99 12.56
C ARG A 45 -6.38 -5.04 11.35
N GLN A 46 -5.11 -4.69 11.58
CA GLN A 46 -3.99 -5.02 10.70
C GLN A 46 -3.11 -6.08 11.40
N CYS A 47 -2.81 -7.19 10.74
CA CYS A 47 -1.97 -8.26 11.31
C CYS A 47 -1.37 -9.19 10.26
N ARG A 48 -0.32 -9.93 10.61
CA ARG A 48 0.39 -10.86 9.69
C ARG A 48 -0.28 -12.23 9.53
N HIS A 49 -1.10 -12.61 10.50
CA HIS A 49 -1.76 -13.91 10.55
C HIS A 49 -3.19 -13.73 11.05
N ILE A 50 -4.16 -14.33 10.36
CA ILE A 50 -5.58 -14.27 10.70
C ILE A 50 -6.13 -15.69 10.73
N LYS A 51 -6.99 -15.97 11.70
CA LYS A 51 -7.76 -17.20 11.80
C LYS A 51 -9.25 -16.88 11.88
N ILE A 52 -10.01 -17.30 10.89
CA ILE A 52 -11.46 -17.07 10.81
C ILE A 52 -12.18 -18.42 10.93
N ALA A 53 -13.03 -18.57 11.95
CA ALA A 53 -13.87 -19.73 12.11
C ALA A 53 -15.30 -19.42 11.65
N THR A 54 -15.78 -20.16 10.65
CA THR A 54 -17.16 -20.09 10.15
C THR A 54 -17.96 -21.25 10.72
N ARG A 55 -19.18 -20.97 11.18
CA ARG A 55 -20.09 -21.99 11.76
C ARG A 55 -21.15 -22.48 10.79
N GLU A 56 -21.30 -21.78 9.67
CA GLU A 56 -22.30 -22.03 8.65
C GLU A 56 -21.63 -21.95 7.27
N THR A 57 -22.34 -22.43 6.25
CA THR A 57 -21.87 -22.29 4.87
C THR A 57 -22.00 -20.84 4.42
N LEU A 58 -20.90 -20.22 4.01
CA LEU A 58 -20.86 -18.81 3.60
C LEU A 58 -20.31 -18.64 2.18
N PRO A 59 -20.81 -17.69 1.38
CA PRO A 59 -20.19 -17.33 0.12
C PRO A 59 -18.83 -16.67 0.37
N MET A 60 -17.80 -17.13 -0.34
CA MET A 60 -16.44 -16.58 -0.31
C MET A 60 -15.96 -16.31 -1.73
N GLN A 61 -14.97 -15.41 -1.86
CA GLN A 61 -14.32 -15.08 -3.12
C GLN A 61 -12.85 -14.73 -2.86
N VAL A 62 -11.96 -15.22 -3.72
CA VAL A 62 -10.52 -14.91 -3.75
C VAL A 62 -10.13 -14.70 -5.20
N ASP A 63 -9.42 -13.61 -5.49
CA ASP A 63 -8.89 -13.27 -6.82
C ASP A 63 -9.88 -13.39 -8.00
N GLY A 64 -11.18 -13.24 -7.73
CA GLY A 64 -12.24 -13.33 -8.74
C GLY A 64 -13.02 -14.65 -8.74
N GLU A 65 -12.54 -15.68 -8.05
CA GLU A 65 -13.14 -17.01 -8.04
C GLU A 65 -14.09 -17.18 -6.83
N PRO A 66 -15.41 -17.33 -7.04
CA PRO A 66 -16.38 -17.50 -5.96
C PRO A 66 -16.59 -18.97 -5.58
N TRP A 67 -16.88 -19.24 -4.30
CA TRP A 67 -17.32 -20.57 -3.83
C TRP A 67 -18.19 -20.49 -2.57
N CYS A 68 -18.87 -21.59 -2.24
CA CYS A 68 -19.57 -21.77 -0.95
C CYS A 68 -18.66 -22.50 0.03
N GLN A 69 -18.13 -21.80 1.03
CA GLN A 69 -17.27 -22.37 2.06
C GLN A 69 -18.13 -23.06 3.13
N PRO A 70 -18.03 -24.38 3.34
CA PRO A 70 -18.69 -25.05 4.47
C PRO A 70 -18.12 -24.58 5.82
N PRO A 71 -18.79 -24.88 6.96
CA PRO A 71 -18.26 -24.59 8.29
C PRO A 71 -16.83 -25.08 8.42
N SER A 72 -15.91 -24.17 8.72
CA SER A 72 -14.47 -24.45 8.70
C SER A 72 -13.70 -23.40 9.48
N THR A 73 -12.39 -23.63 9.62
CA THR A 73 -11.47 -22.61 10.09
C THR A 73 -10.46 -22.32 9.01
N VAL A 74 -10.44 -21.07 8.53
CA VAL A 74 -9.56 -20.61 7.47
C VAL A 74 -8.45 -19.77 8.09
N GLU A 75 -7.21 -20.07 7.72
CA GLU A 75 -6.03 -19.35 8.16
C GLU A 75 -5.42 -18.57 7.00
N PHE A 76 -5.12 -17.30 7.23
CA PHE A 76 -4.55 -16.39 6.24
C PHE A 76 -3.18 -15.92 6.73
N ALA A 77 -2.17 -16.05 5.88
CA ALA A 77 -0.81 -15.58 6.09
C ALA A 77 -0.12 -15.36 4.73
N ALA A 78 0.91 -14.52 4.71
CA ALA A 78 1.74 -14.38 3.52
C ALA A 78 2.47 -15.70 3.20
N HIS A 79 2.36 -16.15 1.95
CA HIS A 79 3.01 -17.35 1.44
C HIS A 79 3.52 -17.11 0.01
N ASN A 80 4.67 -17.66 -0.34
CA ASN A 80 5.29 -17.56 -1.68
C ASN A 80 5.32 -16.12 -2.24
N GLN A 81 5.80 -15.17 -1.43
CA GLN A 81 5.91 -13.78 -1.85
C GLN A 81 6.85 -13.64 -3.06
N ALA A 82 6.48 -12.75 -3.98
CA ALA A 82 7.22 -12.47 -5.20
C ALA A 82 7.39 -10.96 -5.38
N TRP A 83 8.48 -10.57 -6.04
CA TRP A 83 8.70 -9.19 -6.45
C TRP A 83 7.84 -8.85 -7.66
N MET A 84 7.06 -7.78 -7.53
CA MET A 84 6.17 -7.29 -8.58
C MET A 84 6.66 -5.94 -9.09
N LEU A 85 6.51 -5.69 -10.39
CA LEU A 85 6.81 -4.37 -10.95
C LEU A 85 5.80 -3.35 -10.41
N GLN A 86 6.30 -2.33 -9.71
CA GLN A 86 5.49 -1.23 -9.22
C GLN A 86 5.64 -0.02 -10.14
N ARG A 87 4.51 0.63 -10.46
CA ARG A 87 4.53 1.94 -11.12
C ARG A 87 5.06 2.99 -10.15
N GLN A 88 6.04 3.78 -10.57
CA GLN A 88 6.49 4.94 -9.79
C GLN A 88 5.36 5.98 -9.72
N THR A 89 5.04 6.42 -8.50
CA THR A 89 4.10 7.53 -8.25
C THR A 89 4.88 8.84 -8.10
N GLU A 90 4.26 9.97 -8.41
CA GLU A 90 4.91 11.29 -8.26
C GLU A 90 5.34 11.57 -6.81
N GLU A 91 4.61 11.05 -5.82
CA GLU A 91 5.01 11.12 -4.40
C GLU A 91 6.35 10.41 -4.15
N SER A 92 6.53 9.19 -4.68
CA SER A 92 7.80 8.46 -4.56
C SER A 92 8.96 9.12 -5.33
N ALA A 93 8.66 9.84 -6.42
CA ALA A 93 9.65 10.64 -7.13
C ALA A 93 10.11 11.85 -6.29
N GLY A 94 9.18 12.50 -5.59
CA GLY A 94 9.47 13.57 -4.64
C GLY A 94 10.36 13.11 -3.49
N ASP A 95 10.03 11.95 -2.89
CA ASP A 95 10.82 11.36 -1.81
C ASP A 95 12.25 11.02 -2.26
N ILE A 96 12.41 10.43 -3.46
CA ILE A 96 13.74 10.16 -4.04
C ILE A 96 14.52 11.46 -4.25
N SER A 97 13.87 12.51 -4.76
CA SER A 97 14.51 13.79 -4.98
C SER A 97 14.97 14.43 -3.67
N ALA A 98 14.18 14.34 -2.61
CA ALA A 98 14.52 14.88 -1.29
C ALA A 98 15.72 14.15 -0.67
N VAL A 99 15.69 12.82 -0.67
CA VAL A 99 16.80 11.99 -0.16
C VAL A 99 18.08 12.25 -0.96
N LEU A 100 17.98 12.40 -2.28
CA LEU A 100 19.16 12.63 -3.09
C LEU A 100 19.74 14.04 -2.93
N ASP A 101 18.90 15.07 -2.72
CA ASP A 101 19.38 16.42 -2.42
C ASP A 101 20.17 16.45 -1.11
N GLU A 102 19.70 15.74 -0.08
CA GLU A 102 20.41 15.57 1.20
C GLU A 102 21.77 14.89 0.99
N VAL A 103 21.80 13.73 0.32
CA VAL A 103 23.06 13.00 0.07
C VAL A 103 24.06 13.83 -0.74
N LEU A 104 23.59 14.57 -1.74
CA LEU A 104 24.46 15.42 -2.55
C LEU A 104 24.95 16.64 -1.75
N HIS A 105 24.13 17.18 -0.84
CA HIS A 105 24.54 18.24 0.08
C HIS A 105 25.71 17.79 0.97
N ASP A 106 25.60 16.60 1.56
CA ASP A 106 26.67 16.03 2.39
C ASP A 106 27.95 15.77 1.59
N CYS A 107 27.82 15.26 0.36
CA CYS A 107 28.97 15.05 -0.52
C CYS A 107 29.65 16.37 -0.92
N GLU A 108 28.90 17.46 -1.08
CA GLU A 108 29.45 18.80 -1.34
C GLU A 108 30.18 19.35 -0.12
N ALA A 109 29.59 19.19 1.08
CA ALA A 109 30.20 19.59 2.35
C ALA A 109 31.52 18.86 2.62
N GLU A 110 31.59 17.56 2.27
CA GLU A 110 32.81 16.76 2.34
C GLU A 110 33.77 16.98 1.16
N LYS A 111 33.45 17.89 0.24
CA LYS A 111 34.22 18.19 -0.98
C LYS A 111 34.46 16.98 -1.90
N LYS A 112 33.60 15.96 -1.82
CA LYS A 112 33.60 14.81 -2.74
C LYS A 112 33.05 15.19 -4.11
N ILE A 113 32.15 16.18 -4.16
CA ILE A 113 31.61 16.75 -5.40
C ILE A 113 31.68 18.29 -5.35
N SER A 114 31.63 18.92 -6.53
CA SER A 114 31.53 20.38 -6.64
C SER A 114 30.08 20.85 -6.65
N SER A 115 29.83 22.11 -6.26
CA SER A 115 28.51 22.75 -6.32
C SER A 115 27.90 22.69 -7.72
N THR A 116 28.73 22.84 -8.75
CA THR A 116 28.30 22.75 -10.15
C THR A 116 27.84 21.35 -10.52
N LEU A 117 28.55 20.31 -10.05
CA LEU A 117 28.17 18.92 -10.29
C LEU A 117 26.87 18.58 -9.56
N ARG A 118 26.69 19.05 -8.32
CA ARG A 118 25.44 18.88 -7.57
C ARG A 118 24.24 19.43 -8.35
N LEU A 119 24.32 20.68 -8.80
CA LEU A 119 23.24 21.33 -9.56
C LEU A 119 22.93 20.59 -10.88
N HIS A 120 23.95 20.04 -11.54
CA HIS A 120 23.76 19.27 -12.78
C HIS A 120 23.03 17.95 -12.53
N ILE A 121 23.39 17.24 -11.46
CA ILE A 121 22.73 15.97 -11.11
C ILE A 121 21.27 16.21 -10.75
N LEU A 122 20.98 17.23 -9.93
CA LEU A 122 19.61 17.58 -9.54
C LEU A 122 18.76 18.02 -10.74
N SER A 123 19.31 18.81 -11.68
CA SER A 123 18.56 19.24 -12.85
C SER A 123 18.24 18.09 -13.80
N GLU A 124 19.15 17.13 -13.98
CA GLU A 124 18.91 15.95 -14.81
C GLU A 124 17.89 15.00 -14.17
N LEU A 125 17.85 14.89 -12.84
CA LEU A 125 16.83 14.12 -12.14
C LEU A 125 15.47 14.75 -12.25
N ALA A 126 15.37 16.07 -12.03
CA ALA A 126 14.13 16.80 -12.26
C ALA A 126 13.62 16.53 -13.68
N ARG A 127 14.50 16.59 -14.70
CA ARG A 127 14.12 16.28 -16.08
C ARG A 127 13.58 14.86 -16.29
N ARG A 128 14.13 13.86 -15.59
CA ARG A 128 13.72 12.44 -15.71
C ARG A 128 12.48 12.08 -14.91
N LEU A 129 12.21 12.79 -13.81
CA LEU A 129 11.03 12.58 -12.98
C LEU A 129 9.77 13.20 -13.58
N HIS A 130 9.90 14.16 -14.50
CA HIS A 130 8.78 14.83 -15.19
C HIS A 130 8.44 14.24 -16.58
N THR A 131 8.98 13.07 -16.93
CA THR A 131 8.71 12.33 -18.19
C THR A 131 8.19 10.94 -17.91
#